data_AF-A0A085BAK1-F1
#
_entry.id   AF-A0A085BAK1-F1
#
_cell.length_a   1.000
_cell.length_b   1.000
_cell.length_c   1.000
_cell.angle_alpha   90.00
_cell.angle_beta   90.00
_cell.angle_gamma   90.00
#
_symmetry.space_group_name_H-M   'P 1'
#
loop_
_entity.id
_entity.type
_entity.pdbx_description
1 polymer ?
#
loop_
_entity_poly.entity_id
_entity_poly.type
_entity_poly.pdbx_seq_one_letter_code
_entity_poly.pdbx_strand_id
1 'polypeptide(L)'
;MKDYYYFLGIPQNASAEDIKKAYRKLSLKYHPDKNENDDFFSDRFKEVKEAYETLTTPERKRIYDQNLSSQQRNVKSILPPKIKNFSASKIRARKDEEITIYWNTYDADLVKIVPFGLEKPNGERTIRIKEFDSHGKFQILLHATNTILHKTIVQGITITELAESEIESEDKESLNNYAETSKNDQKKETKSKRLVSLIIFLALALMIIWLMFN
;
A
#
# COMPACT_ATOMS: atom_id res chain seq x y z
N MET A 1 -4.72 19.39 -3.39
CA MET A 1 -4.39 20.46 -4.35
C MET A 1 -3.53 19.87 -5.46
N LYS A 2 -3.69 20.33 -6.70
CA LYS A 2 -2.88 19.87 -7.85
C LYS A 2 -1.45 20.39 -7.71
N ASP A 3 -0.44 19.55 -8.00
CA ASP A 3 0.97 19.96 -8.01
C ASP A 3 1.33 20.59 -9.37
N TYR A 4 1.22 21.91 -9.46
CA TYR A 4 1.45 22.68 -10.68
C TYR A 4 2.90 22.64 -11.15
N TYR A 5 3.85 22.47 -10.22
CA TYR A 5 5.26 22.29 -10.58
C TYR A 5 5.46 20.94 -11.28
N TYR A 6 4.84 19.88 -10.75
CA TYR A 6 4.81 18.58 -11.40
C TYR A 6 4.13 18.61 -12.78
N PHE A 7 2.97 19.27 -12.91
CA PHE A 7 2.26 19.37 -14.20
C PHE A 7 3.05 20.11 -15.27
N LEU A 8 3.81 21.14 -14.88
CA LEU A 8 4.70 21.86 -15.79
C LEU A 8 6.05 21.14 -15.99
N GLY A 9 6.36 20.11 -15.21
CA GLY A 9 7.62 19.37 -15.27
C GLY A 9 8.82 20.21 -14.85
N ILE A 10 8.64 21.11 -13.88
CA ILE A 10 9.65 22.03 -13.37
C ILE A 10 9.81 21.86 -11.86
N PRO A 11 10.98 22.20 -11.29
CA PRO A 11 11.16 22.17 -9.84
C PRO A 11 10.46 23.36 -9.16
N GLN A 12 10.17 23.26 -7.86
CA GLN A 12 9.51 24.33 -7.08
C GLN A 12 10.33 25.64 -7.01
N ASN A 13 11.65 25.53 -7.13
CA ASN A 13 12.57 26.67 -7.19
C ASN A 13 12.75 27.23 -8.60
N ALA A 14 11.95 26.78 -9.58
CA ALA A 14 12.03 27.26 -10.96
C ALA A 14 11.82 28.78 -11.05
N SER A 15 12.60 29.40 -11.93
CA SER A 15 12.47 30.82 -12.22
C SER A 15 11.18 31.11 -13.00
N ALA A 16 10.76 32.38 -13.05
CA ALA A 16 9.64 32.80 -13.89
C ALA A 16 9.88 32.48 -15.38
N GLU A 17 11.15 32.52 -15.82
CA GLU A 17 11.53 32.16 -17.18
C GLU A 17 11.34 30.67 -17.46
N ASP A 18 11.69 29.80 -16.51
CA ASP A 18 11.51 28.35 -16.61
C ASP A 18 10.02 27.98 -16.67
N ILE A 19 9.20 28.62 -15.84
CA ILE A 19 7.73 28.45 -15.84
C ILE A 19 7.17 28.81 -17.22
N LYS A 20 7.59 29.95 -17.78
CA LYS A 20 7.16 30.41 -19.11
C LYS A 20 7.64 29.48 -20.22
N LYS A 21 8.87 28.98 -20.14
CA LYS A 21 9.44 28.04 -21.12
C LYS A 21 8.70 26.70 -21.11
N ALA A 22 8.42 26.16 -19.92
CA ALA A 22 7.67 24.93 -19.73
C ALA A 22 6.24 25.07 -20.27
N TYR A 23 5.55 26.15 -19.93
CA TYR A 23 4.21 26.45 -20.44
C TYR A 23 4.20 26.49 -21.96
N ARG A 24 5.09 27.25 -22.61
CA ARG A 24 5.16 27.32 -24.08
C ARG A 24 5.34 25.93 -24.72
N LYS A 25 6.20 25.10 -24.15
CA LYS A 25 6.45 23.73 -24.65
C LYS A 25 5.20 22.85 -24.54
N LEU A 26 4.52 22.89 -23.40
CA LEU A 26 3.36 22.05 -23.12
C LEU A 26 2.10 22.56 -23.84
N SER A 27 1.89 23.87 -23.94
CA SER A 27 0.79 24.46 -24.71
C SER A 27 0.85 24.10 -26.19
N LEU A 28 2.04 24.05 -26.79
CA LEU A 28 2.21 23.61 -28.17
C LEU A 28 1.93 22.11 -28.34
N LYS A 29 2.22 21.31 -27.32
CA LYS A 29 1.99 19.86 -27.31
C LYS A 29 0.51 19.52 -27.15
N TYR A 30 -0.19 20.22 -26.26
CA TYR A 30 -1.59 19.97 -25.92
C TYR A 30 -2.57 20.91 -26.62
N HIS A 31 -2.13 21.67 -27.64
CA HIS A 31 -3.01 22.61 -28.33
C HIS A 31 -4.18 21.87 -29.00
N PRO A 32 -5.45 22.30 -28.81
CA PRO A 32 -6.61 21.60 -29.36
C PRO A 32 -6.59 21.52 -30.89
N ASP A 33 -6.12 22.58 -31.55
CA ASP A 33 -5.96 22.65 -33.02
C ASP A 33 -5.00 21.60 -33.60
N LYS A 34 -4.01 21.13 -32.81
CA LYS A 34 -3.04 20.11 -33.25
C LYS A 34 -3.41 18.69 -32.87
N ASN A 35 -4.42 18.52 -32.01
CA ASN A 35 -4.82 17.23 -31.45
C ASN A 35 -6.31 16.96 -31.71
N GLU A 36 -6.83 17.41 -32.86
CA GLU A 36 -8.17 17.10 -33.37
C GLU A 36 -9.32 17.37 -32.38
N ASN A 37 -9.15 18.32 -31.46
CA ASN A 37 -10.10 18.61 -30.37
C ASN A 37 -10.45 17.41 -29.47
N ASP A 38 -9.52 16.47 -29.29
CA ASP A 38 -9.68 15.39 -28.31
C ASP A 38 -9.79 15.96 -26.87
N ASP A 39 -10.84 15.54 -26.16
CA ASP A 39 -11.16 15.96 -24.80
C ASP A 39 -10.00 15.75 -23.82
N PHE A 40 -9.20 14.69 -24.00
CA PHE A 40 -8.03 14.41 -23.17
C PHE A 40 -6.98 15.53 -23.29
N PHE A 41 -6.68 15.98 -24.51
CA PHE A 41 -5.69 17.04 -24.74
C PHE A 41 -6.24 18.40 -24.32
N SER A 42 -7.56 18.62 -24.50
CA SER A 42 -8.26 19.81 -24.00
C SER A 42 -8.15 19.95 -22.48
N ASP A 43 -8.38 18.87 -21.73
CA ASP A 43 -8.27 18.90 -20.27
C ASP A 43 -6.83 19.10 -19.81
N ARG A 44 -5.85 18.44 -20.45
CA ARG A 44 -4.42 18.70 -20.18
C ARG A 44 -4.03 20.14 -20.48
N PHE A 45 -4.56 20.74 -21.53
CA PHE A 45 -4.32 22.13 -21.87
C PHE A 45 -4.88 23.07 -20.79
N LYS A 46 -6.09 22.80 -20.26
CA LYS A 46 -6.67 23.55 -19.14
C LYS A 46 -5.80 23.45 -17.90
N GLU A 47 -5.31 22.27 -17.54
CA GLU A 47 -4.42 22.06 -16.39
C GLU A 47 -3.09 22.83 -16.52
N VAL A 48 -2.48 22.78 -17.69
CA VAL A 48 -1.22 23.50 -17.99
C VAL A 48 -1.43 25.02 -17.92
N LYS A 49 -2.58 25.50 -18.42
CA LYS A 49 -2.96 26.92 -18.36
C LYS A 49 -3.20 27.37 -16.91
N GLU A 50 -3.97 26.61 -16.14
CA GLU A 50 -4.24 26.88 -14.72
C GLU A 50 -2.95 26.93 -13.89
N ALA A 51 -2.03 25.99 -14.14
CA ALA A 51 -0.72 25.95 -13.51
C ALA A 51 0.10 27.22 -13.83
N TYR A 52 0.16 27.61 -15.10
CA TYR A 52 0.89 28.81 -15.53
C TYR A 52 0.31 30.10 -14.95
N GLU A 53 -1.02 30.26 -14.97
CA GLU A 53 -1.70 31.45 -14.43
C GLU A 53 -1.49 31.61 -12.92
N THR A 54 -1.45 30.48 -12.21
CA THR A 54 -1.20 30.45 -10.77
C THR A 54 0.25 30.78 -10.43
N LEU A 55 1.21 30.13 -11.11
CA LEU A 55 2.63 30.25 -10.80
C LEU A 55 3.28 31.53 -11.35
N THR A 56 2.71 32.15 -12.38
CA THR A 56 3.23 33.41 -12.97
C THR A 56 2.89 34.63 -12.13
N THR A 57 1.75 34.65 -11.45
CA THR A 57 1.32 35.80 -10.64
C THR A 57 1.95 35.70 -9.26
N PRO A 58 2.81 36.63 -8.81
CA PRO A 58 3.52 36.50 -7.53
C PRO A 58 2.61 36.27 -6.33
N GLU A 59 1.47 36.97 -6.28
CA GLU A 59 0.48 36.83 -5.21
C GLU A 59 -0.19 35.45 -5.22
N ARG A 60 -0.62 34.98 -6.40
CA ARG A 60 -1.24 33.65 -6.53
C ARG A 60 -0.22 32.54 -6.27
N LYS A 61 1.01 32.70 -6.74
CA LYS A 61 2.14 31.80 -6.47
C LYS A 61 2.40 31.74 -4.98
N ARG A 62 2.46 32.88 -4.28
CA ARG A 62 2.66 32.91 -2.83
C ARG A 62 1.55 32.18 -2.07
N ILE A 63 0.29 32.44 -2.42
CA ILE A 63 -0.87 31.76 -1.80
C ILE A 63 -0.82 30.27 -2.12
N TYR A 64 -0.50 29.90 -3.36
CA TYR A 64 -0.34 28.52 -3.78
C TYR A 64 0.79 27.83 -3.04
N ASP A 65 1.99 28.42 -2.95
CA ASP A 65 3.14 27.92 -2.21
C ASP A 65 2.84 27.86 -0.70
N GLN A 66 2.09 28.82 -0.15
CA GLN A 66 1.64 28.81 1.23
C GLN A 66 0.65 27.67 1.49
N ASN A 67 -0.26 27.39 0.56
CA ASN A 67 -1.23 26.30 0.64
C ASN A 67 -0.59 24.93 0.37
N LEU A 68 0.40 24.88 -0.53
CA LEU A 68 1.17 23.69 -0.86
C LEU A 68 2.08 23.35 0.32
N SER A 69 2.72 24.35 0.90
CA SER A 69 3.49 24.21 2.14
C SER A 69 2.62 23.99 3.37
N SER A 70 1.36 24.45 3.42
CA SER A 70 0.45 24.13 4.53
C SER A 70 -0.09 22.71 4.43
N GLN A 71 -0.25 22.17 3.21
CA GLN A 71 -0.52 20.73 2.99
C GLN A 71 0.73 19.86 3.18
N GLN A 72 1.92 20.37 2.86
CA GLN A 72 3.21 19.72 3.17
C GLN A 72 3.65 19.93 4.62
N ARG A 73 3.06 20.89 5.34
CA ARG A 73 3.05 20.97 6.80
C ARG A 73 2.07 19.95 7.38
N ASN A 74 2.24 18.69 7.01
CA ASN A 74 2.34 17.71 8.08
C ASN A 74 3.51 18.22 8.94
N VAL A 75 3.27 18.50 10.22
CA VAL A 75 4.33 18.90 11.15
C VAL A 75 5.47 17.90 10.95
N LYS A 76 6.55 18.31 10.28
CA LYS A 76 7.69 17.44 10.05
C LYS A 76 8.14 17.00 11.43
N SER A 77 8.04 15.70 11.67
CA SER A 77 8.12 15.20 13.03
C SER A 77 9.52 15.46 13.58
N ILE A 78 9.60 15.93 14.82
CA ILE A 78 10.87 15.98 15.57
C ILE A 78 11.20 14.62 16.20
N LEU A 79 10.36 13.61 15.96
CA LEU A 79 10.58 12.26 16.44
C LEU A 79 11.37 11.45 15.40
N PRO A 80 12.20 10.49 15.84
CA PRO A 80 12.90 9.60 14.92
C PRO A 80 11.89 8.82 14.07
N PRO A 81 12.19 8.56 12.79
CA PRO A 81 11.30 7.82 11.90
C PRO A 81 11.09 6.41 12.45
N LYS A 82 9.88 5.87 12.25
CA LYS A 82 9.51 4.51 12.67
C LYS A 82 8.76 3.80 11.55
N ILE A 83 9.12 2.54 11.32
CA ILE A 83 8.36 1.65 10.43
C ILE A 83 7.44 0.84 11.33
N LYS A 84 6.13 1.06 11.19
CA LYS A 84 5.11 0.31 11.93
C LYS A 84 4.90 -1.07 11.33
N ASN A 85 4.78 -1.10 10.00
CA ASN A 85 4.59 -2.32 9.25
C ASN A 85 5.40 -2.24 7.95
N PHE A 86 6.03 -3.34 7.60
CA PHE A 86 6.56 -3.59 6.27
C PHE A 86 6.51 -5.09 6.02
N SER A 87 5.51 -5.53 5.26
CA SER A 87 5.21 -6.94 5.01
C SER A 87 4.86 -7.18 3.55
N ALA A 88 4.97 -8.43 3.12
CA ALA A 88 4.51 -8.90 1.82
C ALA A 88 3.38 -9.91 2.00
N SER A 89 2.49 -10.01 1.02
CA SER A 89 1.44 -11.02 0.98
C SER A 89 2.01 -12.45 0.96
N LYS A 90 3.20 -12.61 0.35
CA LYS A 90 3.92 -13.88 0.25
C LYS A 90 5.42 -13.65 0.41
N ILE A 91 6.08 -14.57 1.10
CA ILE A 91 7.54 -14.64 1.22
C ILE A 91 8.18 -15.61 0.21
N ARG A 92 7.36 -16.41 -0.46
CA ARG A 92 7.73 -17.32 -1.54
C ARG A 92 6.86 -17.03 -2.75
N ALA A 93 7.45 -16.97 -3.93
CA ALA A 93 6.73 -16.66 -5.16
C ALA A 93 7.41 -17.27 -6.39
N ARG A 94 6.65 -17.52 -7.45
CA ARG A 94 7.18 -17.91 -8.76
C ARG A 94 7.62 -16.68 -9.56
N LYS A 95 8.43 -16.94 -10.58
CA LYS A 95 8.67 -15.97 -11.65
C LYS A 95 7.35 -15.58 -12.30
N ASP A 96 7.19 -14.29 -12.56
CA ASP A 96 5.99 -13.63 -13.08
C ASP A 96 4.75 -13.70 -12.17
N GLU A 97 4.89 -14.13 -10.91
CA GLU A 97 3.82 -14.08 -9.93
C GLU A 97 3.64 -12.67 -9.36
N GLU A 98 2.38 -12.32 -9.07
CA GLU A 98 2.03 -11.07 -8.42
C GLU A 98 2.04 -11.20 -6.91
N ILE A 99 2.70 -10.26 -6.26
CA ILE A 99 2.75 -10.13 -4.80
C ILE A 99 2.47 -8.70 -4.40
N THR A 100 1.84 -8.51 -3.24
CA THR A 100 1.51 -7.19 -2.72
C THR A 100 2.36 -6.92 -1.50
N ILE A 101 3.07 -5.79 -1.50
CA ILE A 101 3.76 -5.27 -0.33
C ILE A 101 2.88 -4.22 0.37
N TYR A 102 2.92 -4.22 1.69
CA TYR A 102 2.20 -3.29 2.54
C TYR A 102 3.18 -2.59 3.45
N TRP A 103 3.07 -1.27 3.56
CA TRP A 103 3.90 -0.52 4.48
C TRP A 103 3.16 0.60 5.18
N ASN A 104 3.61 0.87 6.39
CA ASN A 104 3.15 1.97 7.20
C ASN A 104 4.33 2.56 7.97
N THR A 105 4.54 3.86 7.83
CA THR A 105 5.62 4.60 8.49
C THR A 105 5.06 5.77 9.29
N TYR A 106 5.70 6.05 10.42
CA TYR A 106 5.48 7.22 11.24
C TYR A 106 6.72 8.09 11.24
N ASP A 107 6.51 9.40 11.36
CA ASP A 107 7.58 10.37 11.56
C ASP A 107 8.65 10.38 10.44
N ALA A 108 8.31 9.87 9.27
CA ALA A 108 9.15 9.85 8.07
C ALA A 108 8.55 10.77 7.01
N ASP A 109 9.32 11.78 6.59
CA ASP A 109 8.91 12.72 5.54
C ASP A 109 9.16 12.14 4.15
N LEU A 110 10.10 11.19 4.05
CA LEU A 110 10.53 10.57 2.80
C LEU A 110 10.60 9.06 2.98
N VAL A 111 9.84 8.34 2.16
CA VAL A 111 9.91 6.87 2.07
C VAL A 111 10.40 6.47 0.69
N LYS A 112 11.46 5.66 0.66
CA LYS A 112 12.02 5.09 -0.57
C LYS A 112 12.02 3.57 -0.46
N ILE A 113 11.33 2.89 -1.37
CA ILE A 113 11.33 1.43 -1.46
C ILE A 113 12.23 1.03 -2.62
N VAL A 114 13.28 0.25 -2.37
CA VAL A 114 14.17 -0.27 -3.42
C VAL A 114 13.64 -1.64 -3.86
N PRO A 115 13.53 -1.92 -5.18
CA PRO A 115 14.00 -1.12 -6.34
C PRO A 115 13.02 -0.05 -6.87
N PHE A 116 11.90 0.17 -6.20
CA PHE A 116 10.73 0.89 -6.71
C PHE A 116 10.77 2.42 -6.71
N GLY A 117 11.66 3.06 -5.94
CA GLY A 117 11.78 4.52 -5.87
C GLY A 117 11.03 5.15 -4.69
N LEU A 118 10.63 6.41 -4.85
CA LEU A 118 9.97 7.21 -3.81
C LEU A 118 8.49 6.86 -3.72
N GLU A 119 8.01 6.59 -2.51
CA GLU A 119 6.63 6.22 -2.22
C GLU A 119 6.02 7.09 -1.13
N LYS A 120 4.69 7.03 -1.01
CA LYS A 120 3.96 7.65 0.09
C LYS A 120 4.38 7.02 1.43
N PRO A 121 4.28 7.72 2.57
CA PRO A 121 4.62 7.17 3.89
C PRO A 121 3.86 5.88 4.26
N ASN A 122 2.63 5.75 3.77
CA ASN A 122 1.77 4.60 3.99
C ASN A 122 1.17 4.18 2.64
N GLY A 123 1.07 2.87 2.41
CA GLY A 123 0.47 2.36 1.19
C GLY A 123 0.63 0.87 1.02
N GLU A 124 0.16 0.43 -0.13
CA GLU A 124 0.34 -0.91 -0.64
C GLU A 124 0.76 -0.83 -2.11
N ARG A 125 1.47 -1.85 -2.58
CA ARG A 125 1.88 -1.95 -3.98
C ARG A 125 1.90 -3.40 -4.40
N THR A 126 1.17 -3.70 -5.46
CA THR A 126 1.26 -4.98 -6.16
C THR A 126 2.39 -4.91 -7.19
N ILE A 127 3.28 -5.89 -7.16
CA ILE A 127 4.40 -6.03 -8.09
C ILE A 127 4.41 -7.44 -8.68
N ARG A 128 4.92 -7.54 -9.91
CA ARG A 128 5.18 -8.81 -10.56
C ARG A 128 6.69 -9.08 -10.52
N ILE A 129 7.10 -10.20 -9.94
CA ILE A 129 8.53 -10.54 -9.81
C ILE A 129 9.02 -11.10 -11.14
N LYS A 130 9.78 -10.31 -11.90
CA LYS A 130 10.30 -10.73 -13.21
C LYS A 130 11.53 -11.61 -13.10
N GLU A 131 12.36 -11.37 -12.09
CA GLU A 131 13.66 -12.01 -11.98
C GLU A 131 14.06 -12.07 -10.50
N PHE A 132 14.65 -13.20 -10.11
CA PHE A 132 15.31 -13.38 -8.82
C PHE A 132 16.82 -13.25 -9.00
N ASP A 133 17.54 -12.96 -7.92
CA ASP A 133 19.00 -12.97 -7.95
C ASP A 133 19.55 -14.40 -8.17
N SER A 134 20.88 -14.52 -8.30
CA SER A 134 21.56 -15.82 -8.50
C SER A 134 21.34 -16.84 -7.38
N HIS A 135 20.77 -16.42 -6.25
CA HIS A 135 20.44 -17.26 -5.10
C HIS A 135 18.93 -17.49 -4.97
N GLY A 136 18.13 -17.15 -5.99
CA GLY A 136 16.68 -17.28 -5.99
C GLY A 136 16.02 -16.32 -4.99
N LYS A 137 16.61 -15.16 -4.72
CA LYS A 137 16.06 -14.17 -3.78
C LYS A 137 15.73 -12.86 -4.48
N PHE A 138 14.66 -12.22 -4.03
CA PHE A 138 14.26 -10.88 -4.42
C PHE A 138 14.12 -10.03 -3.16
N GLN A 139 15.04 -9.09 -2.99
CA GLN A 139 15.08 -8.24 -1.80
C GLN A 139 14.39 -6.90 -2.05
N ILE A 140 13.55 -6.49 -1.10
CA ILE A 140 12.85 -5.22 -1.12
C ILE A 140 13.24 -4.46 0.15
N LEU A 141 13.78 -3.27 -0.01
CA LEU A 141 14.27 -2.46 1.12
C LEU A 141 13.47 -1.17 1.24
N LEU A 142 12.79 -0.97 2.36
CA LEU A 142 12.11 0.28 2.68
C LEU A 142 13.03 1.16 3.52
N HIS A 143 13.34 2.34 3.01
CA HIS A 143 14.10 3.39 3.68
C HIS A 143 13.12 4.47 4.13
N ALA A 144 12.93 4.65 5.43
CA ALA A 144 12.10 5.72 5.99
C ALA A 144 13.02 6.79 6.58
N THR A 145 12.99 7.98 6.00
CA THR A 145 13.89 9.09 6.33
C THR A 145 13.10 10.24 6.94
N ASN A 146 13.56 10.70 8.10
CA ASN A 146 13.19 11.99 8.65
C ASN A 146 14.24 13.01 8.24
N THR A 147 13.83 14.00 7.44
CA THR A 147 14.76 14.95 6.83
C THR A 147 15.25 16.02 7.80
N ILE A 148 14.49 16.28 8.88
CA ILE A 148 14.86 17.22 9.93
C ILE A 148 15.93 16.64 10.83
N LEU A 149 15.74 15.40 11.27
CA LEU A 149 16.68 14.73 12.16
C LEU A 149 17.88 14.13 11.42
N HIS A 150 17.86 14.13 10.08
CA HIS A 150 18.80 13.41 9.23
C HIS A 150 18.92 11.93 9.60
N LYS A 151 17.82 11.33 10.10
CA LYS A 151 17.77 9.93 10.51
C LYS A 151 17.04 9.11 9.47
N THR A 152 17.62 7.95 9.16
CA THR A 152 17.03 6.97 8.25
C THR A 152 16.98 5.62 8.95
N ILE A 153 15.84 4.95 8.84
CA ILE A 153 15.71 3.54 9.22
C ILE A 153 15.44 2.72 7.97
N VAL A 154 15.94 1.49 7.95
CA VAL A 154 15.81 0.58 6.83
C VAL A 154 15.22 -0.73 7.33
N GLN A 155 14.21 -1.24 6.62
CA GLN A 155 13.67 -2.58 6.84
C GLN A 155 13.62 -3.32 5.51
N GLY A 156 13.96 -4.61 5.55
CA GLY A 156 14.03 -5.46 4.37
C GLY A 156 13.01 -6.59 4.40
N ILE A 157 12.46 -6.91 3.24
CA ILE A 157 11.72 -8.15 2.96
C ILE A 157 12.53 -8.92 1.93
N THR A 158 12.71 -10.21 2.16
CA THR A 158 13.32 -11.11 1.16
C THR A 158 12.27 -12.10 0.71
N ILE A 159 12.07 -12.19 -0.59
CA ILE A 159 11.18 -13.15 -1.23
C ILE A 159 12.04 -14.21 -1.88
N THR A 160 11.80 -15.48 -1.57
CA THR A 160 12.52 -16.60 -2.17
C THR A 160 11.72 -17.18 -3.32
N GLU A 161 12.41 -17.62 -4.36
CA GLU A 161 11.84 -18.38 -5.46
C GLU A 161 11.34 -19.74 -4.95
N LEU A 162 10.11 -20.11 -5.32
CA LEU A 162 9.56 -21.42 -5.01
C LEU A 162 9.93 -22.39 -6.15
N ALA A 163 10.72 -23.42 -5.83
CA ALA A 163 11.14 -24.44 -6.80
C ALA A 163 10.02 -25.48 -7.03
N GLU A 164 9.92 -26.00 -8.26
CA GLU A 164 8.87 -26.97 -8.65
C GLU A 164 8.87 -28.26 -7.81
N SER A 165 10.01 -28.65 -7.24
CA SER A 165 10.13 -29.84 -6.38
C SER A 165 9.53 -29.70 -4.98
N GLU A 166 9.29 -28.47 -4.50
CA GLU A 166 8.73 -28.20 -3.16
C GLU A 166 7.18 -28.17 -3.16
N ILE A 167 6.58 -28.17 -4.36
CA ILE A 167 5.13 -28.18 -4.60
C ILE A 167 4.48 -29.43 -4.02
N GLU A 168 5.10 -30.61 -4.18
CA GLU A 168 4.54 -31.87 -3.69
C GLU A 168 4.49 -31.95 -2.15
N SER A 169 5.34 -31.21 -1.43
CA SER A 169 5.34 -31.21 0.03
C SER A 169 4.27 -30.29 0.62
N GLU A 170 4.09 -29.08 0.09
CA GLU A 170 3.08 -28.13 0.60
C GLU A 170 1.64 -28.57 0.25
N ASP A 171 1.42 -29.19 -0.92
CA ASP A 171 0.11 -29.74 -1.28
C ASP A 171 -0.27 -30.97 -0.43
N LYS A 172 0.70 -31.84 -0.08
CA LYS A 172 0.47 -32.98 0.83
C LYS A 172 0.23 -32.53 2.27
N GLU A 173 0.91 -31.48 2.73
CA GLU A 173 0.75 -30.94 4.09
C GLU A 173 -0.56 -30.16 4.26
N SER A 174 -0.97 -29.38 3.26
CA SER A 174 -2.27 -28.69 3.25
C SER A 174 -3.47 -29.66 3.17
N LEU A 175 -3.35 -30.75 2.40
CA LEU A 175 -4.35 -31.84 2.38
C LEU A 175 -4.45 -32.58 3.72
N ASN A 176 -3.32 -32.85 4.38
CA ASN A 176 -3.31 -33.46 5.71
C ASN A 176 -3.91 -32.55 6.78
N ASN A 177 -3.61 -31.25 6.76
CA ASN A 177 -4.19 -30.28 7.70
C ASN A 177 -5.70 -30.10 7.49
N TYR A 178 -6.21 -30.13 6.25
CA TYR A 178 -7.65 -30.15 5.97
C TYR A 178 -8.32 -31.45 6.47
N ALA A 179 -7.64 -32.59 6.33
CA ALA A 179 -8.13 -33.89 6.81
C ALA A 179 -8.14 -33.99 8.36
N GLU A 180 -7.20 -33.34 9.05
CA GLU A 180 -7.18 -33.29 10.51
C GLU A 180 -8.22 -32.32 11.08
N THR A 181 -8.41 -31.16 10.44
CA THR A 181 -9.42 -30.16 10.86
C THR A 181 -10.83 -30.75 10.74
N SER A 182 -11.14 -31.43 9.64
CA SER A 182 -12.43 -32.10 9.42
C SER A 182 -12.70 -33.26 10.39
N LYS A 183 -11.68 -34.03 10.79
CA LYS A 183 -11.81 -35.07 11.84
C LYS A 183 -12.04 -34.48 13.24
N ASN A 184 -11.41 -33.35 13.55
CA ASN A 184 -11.59 -32.70 14.85
C ASN A 184 -12.95 -32.04 15.00
N ASP A 185 -13.49 -31.45 13.92
CA ASP A 185 -14.82 -30.84 13.92
C ASP A 185 -15.93 -31.89 14.11
N GLN A 186 -15.84 -33.06 13.46
CA GLN A 186 -16.80 -34.17 13.69
C GLN A 186 -16.73 -34.73 15.12
N LYS A 187 -15.54 -34.76 15.73
CA LYS A 187 -15.36 -35.24 17.12
C LYS A 187 -15.87 -34.24 18.17
N LYS A 188 -15.81 -32.94 17.88
CA LYS A 188 -16.34 -31.87 18.73
C LYS A 188 -17.86 -31.82 18.68
N GLU A 189 -18.45 -32.00 17.50
CA GLU A 189 -19.89 -32.01 17.31
C GLU A 189 -20.56 -33.21 18.00
N THR A 190 -19.94 -34.39 17.94
CA THR A 190 -20.44 -35.61 18.61
C THR A 190 -20.33 -35.54 20.14
N LYS A 191 -19.28 -34.93 20.70
CA LYS A 191 -19.18 -34.68 22.15
C LYS A 191 -20.19 -33.63 22.63
N SER A 192 -20.41 -32.56 21.86
CA SER A 192 -21.39 -31.51 22.18
C SER A 192 -22.82 -32.05 22.23
N LYS A 193 -23.22 -32.83 21.22
CA LYS A 193 -24.57 -33.46 21.16
C LYS A 193 -24.83 -34.41 22.34
N ARG A 194 -23.82 -35.14 22.82
CA ARG A 194 -23.92 -36.01 24.02
C ARG A 194 -24.06 -35.24 25.33
N LEU A 195 -23.38 -34.09 25.46
CA LEU A 195 -23.49 -33.24 26.65
C LEU A 195 -24.86 -32.53 26.71
N VAL A 196 -25.35 -32.02 25.58
CA VAL A 196 -26.67 -31.40 25.50
C VAL A 196 -27.78 -32.41 25.80
N SER A 197 -27.69 -33.66 25.30
CA SER A 197 -28.69 -34.68 25.62
C SER A 197 -28.72 -35.05 27.11
N LEU A 198 -27.55 -35.11 27.77
CA LEU A 198 -27.45 -35.40 29.21
C LEU A 198 -28.09 -34.29 30.07
N ILE A 199 -27.90 -33.02 29.70
CA ILE A 199 -28.48 -31.88 30.43
C ILE A 199 -30.02 -31.88 30.29
N ILE A 200 -30.54 -32.17 29.10
CA ILE A 200 -32.00 -32.26 28.87
C ILE A 200 -32.61 -33.39 29.71
N PHE A 201 -31.96 -34.56 29.76
CA PHE A 201 -32.42 -35.68 30.59
C PHE A 201 -32.42 -35.36 32.09
N LEU A 202 -31.38 -34.68 32.58
CA LEU A 202 -31.29 -34.26 33.98
C LEU A 202 -32.40 -33.26 34.35
N ALA A 203 -32.67 -32.29 33.47
CA ALA A 203 -33.74 -31.31 33.66
C ALA A 203 -35.13 -31.96 33.68
N LEU A 204 -35.39 -32.94 32.80
CA LEU A 204 -36.63 -33.71 32.77
C LEU A 204 -36.81 -34.55 34.05
N ALA A 205 -35.74 -35.19 34.53
CA ALA A 205 -35.79 -35.95 35.78
C ALA A 205 -36.09 -35.06 37.00
N LEU A 206 -35.47 -33.88 37.08
CA LEU A 206 -35.74 -32.90 38.14
C LEU A 206 -37.17 -32.34 38.07
N MET A 207 -37.70 -32.13 36.87
CA MET A 207 -39.09 -31.69 36.67
C MET A 207 -40.11 -32.76 37.11
N ILE A 208 -39.83 -34.04 36.82
CA ILE A 208 -40.68 -35.16 37.28
C ILE A 208 -40.64 -35.27 38.80
N ILE A 209 -39.47 -35.16 39.42
CA ILE A 209 -39.33 -35.17 40.88
C ILE A 209 -40.10 -33.99 41.49
N TRP A 210 -40.01 -32.79 40.92
CA TRP A 210 -40.77 -31.63 41.38
C TRP A 210 -42.30 -31.82 41.30
N LEU A 211 -42.79 -32.46 40.23
CA LEU A 211 -44.19 -32.85 40.06
C LEU A 211 -44.68 -33.93 41.04
N MET A 212 -43.78 -34.71 41.64
CA MET A 212 -44.16 -35.73 42.62
C MET A 212 -44.25 -35.19 44.06
N PHE A 213 -43.71 -34.00 44.32
CA PHE A 213 -43.64 -33.39 45.67
C PHE A 213 -44.46 -32.10 45.82
N ASN A 214 -45.25 -31.71 44.82
CA ASN A 214 -46.18 -30.58 44.83
C ASN A 214 -47.55 -31.00 44.29
#